data_AF-A0A7K4MR81-F1
#
_entry.id   AF-A0A7K4MR81-F1
#
_cell.length_a   1.000
_cell.length_b   1.000
_cell.length_c   1.000
_cell.angle_alpha   90.00
_cell.angle_beta   90.00
_cell.angle_gamma   90.00
#
_symmetry.space_group_name_H-M   'P 1'
#
loop_
_entity.id
_entity.type
_entity.pdbx_description
1 polymer ?
#
loop_
_entity_poly.entity_id
_entity_poly.type
_entity_poly.pdbx_seq_one_letter_code
_entity_poly.pdbx_strand_id
1 'polypeptide(L)'
;MDAMYIRYIIVFLTSSLLLGRETIGAGLYEDELISYLRENYKTSATLGYTNARDTMYLRIDRIDGQVKGVYTNYAVDLPDTGVDPSTHLYENGMNCEHVWPQSLYEGGEPIKSDMHALRPCKDNVNSSRGNKPFGENPDSQTDTWFWLSQSQTSIPTSNIDEYSESETAYFEPREDRKGDIARTMFYFYTMYSEMADDDFFEEQKEVLKTWHELDSADEEEIIRTWQIAFYQQNKPNPFILDETL
;
A
#
# COMPACT_ATOMS: atom_id res chain seq x y z
N MET A 1 49.89 46.95 24.69
CA MET A 1 48.45 46.82 24.37
C MET A 1 48.31 45.48 23.67
N ASP A 2 48.09 44.41 24.43
CA ASP A 2 47.79 43.09 23.85
C ASP A 2 46.36 42.73 24.26
N ALA A 3 45.49 42.64 23.27
CA ALA A 3 44.10 42.26 23.45
C ALA A 3 43.99 40.73 23.47
N MET A 4 43.60 40.18 24.61
CA MET A 4 43.36 38.75 24.79
C MET A 4 41.99 38.40 24.21
N TYR A 5 41.95 37.65 23.10
CA TYR A 5 40.71 37.15 22.51
C TYR A 5 40.27 35.85 23.18
N ILE A 6 39.14 35.87 23.88
CA ILE A 6 38.47 34.68 24.41
C ILE A 6 37.60 34.09 23.28
N ARG A 7 37.89 32.85 22.89
CA ARG A 7 37.05 32.07 21.96
C ARG A 7 36.06 31.24 22.75
N TYR A 8 34.76 31.51 22.58
CA TYR A 8 33.70 30.65 23.09
C TYR A 8 33.45 29.53 22.08
N ILE A 9 33.62 28.28 22.51
CA ILE A 9 33.19 27.09 21.76
C ILE A 9 31.75 26.81 22.20
N ILE A 10 30.80 27.03 21.29
CA ILE A 10 29.40 26.62 21.48
C ILE A 10 29.29 25.17 21.04
N VAL A 11 29.13 24.26 21.99
CA VAL A 11 28.82 22.85 21.72
C VAL A 11 27.31 22.71 21.63
N PHE A 12 26.79 22.47 20.42
CA PHE A 12 25.41 22.05 20.24
C PHE A 12 25.31 20.56 20.62
N LEU A 13 24.75 20.28 21.80
CA LEU A 13 24.26 18.95 22.15
C LEU A 13 22.94 18.72 21.40
N THR A 14 22.99 18.07 20.26
CA THR A 14 21.79 17.51 19.63
C THR A 14 21.42 16.23 20.38
N SER A 15 20.47 16.32 21.31
CA SER A 15 19.79 15.14 21.82
C SER A 15 18.92 14.59 20.69
N SER A 16 19.40 13.58 19.98
CA SER A 16 18.54 12.73 19.18
C SER A 16 17.64 11.95 20.15
N LEU A 17 16.42 12.44 20.36
CA LEU A 17 15.34 11.62 20.91
C LEU A 17 15.11 10.50 19.89
N LEU A 18 15.61 9.31 20.19
CA LEU A 18 15.10 8.08 19.60
C LEU A 18 13.65 7.98 20.07
N LEU A 19 12.72 8.50 19.27
CA LEU A 19 11.32 8.11 19.40
C LEU A 19 11.31 6.61 19.05
N GLY A 20 11.32 5.75 20.08
CA GLY A 20 11.04 4.34 19.87
C GLY A 20 9.66 4.24 19.23
N ARG A 21 9.57 3.55 18.08
CA ARG A 21 8.31 3.19 17.43
C ARG A 21 7.45 2.48 18.49
N GLU A 22 6.23 2.95 18.72
CA GLU A 22 5.35 2.37 19.74
C GLU A 22 4.94 0.96 19.32
N THR A 23 5.21 -0.04 20.16
CA THR A 23 4.73 -1.40 19.91
C THR A 23 3.22 -1.45 20.18
N ILE A 24 2.45 -1.69 19.13
CA ILE A 24 1.00 -1.77 19.18
C ILE A 24 0.59 -3.07 19.86
N GLY A 25 -0.28 -2.98 20.86
CA GLY A 25 -0.77 -4.17 21.58
C GLY A 25 0.32 -4.89 22.39
N ALA A 26 1.33 -4.17 22.89
CA ALA A 26 2.46 -4.74 23.62
C ALA A 26 2.03 -5.75 24.70
N GLY A 27 2.51 -6.98 24.58
CA GLY A 27 2.22 -8.08 25.50
C GLY A 27 0.97 -8.90 25.16
N LEU A 28 0.22 -8.54 24.12
CA LEU A 28 -0.84 -9.36 23.53
C LEU A 28 -0.28 -10.26 22.43
N TYR A 29 -0.89 -11.43 22.26
CA TYR A 29 -0.50 -12.41 21.25
C TYR A 29 -1.73 -13.10 20.66
N GLU A 30 -1.57 -13.70 19.47
CA GLU A 30 -2.59 -14.53 18.83
C GLU A 30 -3.99 -13.85 18.82
N ASP A 31 -5.02 -14.55 19.30
CA ASP A 31 -6.40 -14.07 19.30
C ASP A 31 -6.60 -12.78 20.11
N GLU A 32 -5.83 -12.56 21.18
CA GLU A 32 -5.91 -11.34 21.99
C GLU A 32 -5.40 -10.13 21.20
N LEU A 33 -4.29 -10.30 20.48
CA LEU A 33 -3.73 -9.27 19.62
C LEU A 33 -4.66 -8.99 18.44
N ILE A 34 -5.17 -10.02 17.75
CA ILE A 34 -6.10 -9.85 16.63
C ILE A 34 -7.37 -9.13 17.07
N SER A 35 -7.93 -9.49 18.24
CA SER A 35 -9.12 -8.83 18.79
C SER A 35 -8.84 -7.35 19.09
N TYR A 36 -7.69 -7.05 19.71
CA TYR A 36 -7.26 -5.68 19.98
C TYR A 36 -7.09 -4.88 18.68
N LEU A 37 -6.46 -5.45 17.66
CA LEU A 37 -6.25 -4.79 16.37
C LEU A 37 -7.58 -4.48 15.69
N ARG A 38 -8.54 -5.42 15.69
CA ARG A 38 -9.88 -5.19 15.13
C ARG A 38 -10.63 -4.08 15.86
N GLU A 39 -10.65 -4.13 17.19
CA GLU A 39 -11.36 -3.13 18.00
C GLU A 39 -10.84 -1.71 17.73
N ASN A 40 -9.52 -1.56 17.63
CA ASN A 40 -8.87 -0.25 17.55
C ASN A 40 -8.67 0.25 16.10
N TYR A 41 -8.41 -0.64 15.14
CA TYR A 41 -7.97 -0.26 13.78
C TYR A 41 -8.93 -0.65 12.65
N LYS A 42 -9.95 -1.49 12.88
CA LYS A 42 -10.98 -1.76 11.87
C LYS A 42 -12.01 -0.63 11.82
N THR A 43 -12.19 0.02 10.67
CA THR A 43 -13.31 0.97 10.49
C THR A 43 -14.65 0.25 10.43
N SER A 44 -15.68 0.86 11.03
CA SER A 44 -17.08 0.40 10.90
C SER A 44 -17.85 1.13 9.81
N ALA A 45 -17.28 2.18 9.21
CA ALA A 45 -17.91 2.98 8.17
C ALA A 45 -16.91 3.50 7.14
N THR A 46 -17.36 3.59 5.90
CA THR A 46 -16.62 4.12 4.74
C THR A 46 -17.48 5.15 4.03
N LEU A 47 -16.92 5.83 3.03
CA LEU A 47 -17.62 6.82 2.22
C LEU A 47 -18.57 6.22 1.17
N GLY A 48 -18.60 4.89 1.06
CA GLY A 48 -19.18 4.16 -0.07
C GLY A 48 -18.28 4.21 -1.31
N TYR A 49 -18.38 3.17 -2.15
CA TYR A 49 -17.35 2.87 -3.16
C TYR A 49 -17.02 3.99 -4.14
N THR A 50 -18.02 4.74 -4.62
CA THR A 50 -17.78 5.87 -5.53
C THR A 50 -17.00 6.97 -4.84
N ASN A 51 -17.50 7.47 -3.70
CA ASN A 51 -16.87 8.57 -2.98
C ASN A 51 -15.50 8.17 -2.40
N ALA A 52 -15.33 6.91 -1.99
CA ALA A 52 -14.06 6.40 -1.51
C ALA A 52 -12.99 6.49 -2.60
N ARG A 53 -13.29 6.03 -3.82
CA ARG A 53 -12.36 6.14 -4.96
C ARG A 53 -12.08 7.60 -5.32
N ASP A 54 -13.09 8.44 -5.44
CA ASP A 54 -12.87 9.85 -5.79
C ASP A 54 -12.04 10.59 -4.73
N THR A 55 -12.29 10.29 -3.45
CA THR A 55 -11.52 10.83 -2.33
C THR A 55 -10.08 10.32 -2.36
N MET A 56 -9.90 9.01 -2.51
CA MET A 56 -8.58 8.39 -2.62
C MET A 56 -7.77 9.01 -3.75
N TYR A 57 -8.32 9.07 -4.96
CA TYR A 57 -7.63 9.64 -6.11
C TYR A 57 -7.33 11.12 -5.96
N LEU A 58 -8.27 11.94 -5.49
CA LEU A 58 -8.13 13.40 -5.53
C LEU A 58 -7.43 13.98 -4.29
N ARG A 59 -7.64 13.38 -3.11
CA ARG A 59 -7.24 13.95 -1.82
C ARG A 59 -6.06 13.22 -1.17
N ILE A 60 -5.81 11.97 -1.56
CA ILE A 60 -4.81 11.10 -0.92
C ILE A 60 -3.69 10.83 -1.92
N ASP A 61 -4.02 10.18 -3.04
CA ASP A 61 -3.04 9.66 -4.01
C ASP A 61 -2.69 10.65 -5.14
N ARG A 62 -3.20 11.89 -5.08
CA ARG A 62 -2.83 12.98 -6.00
C ARG A 62 -1.62 13.75 -5.48
N ILE A 63 -0.44 13.35 -5.93
CA ILE A 63 0.84 13.98 -5.57
C ILE A 63 1.34 14.80 -6.75
N ASP A 64 1.66 16.08 -6.51
CA ASP A 64 2.11 17.03 -7.54
C ASP A 64 1.20 17.11 -8.79
N GLY A 65 -0.10 16.87 -8.59
CA GLY A 65 -1.09 16.92 -9.66
C GLY A 65 -1.31 15.62 -10.42
N GLN A 66 -0.60 14.55 -10.06
CA GLN A 66 -0.66 13.26 -10.72
C GLN A 66 -1.13 12.16 -9.76
N VAL A 67 -1.81 11.16 -10.32
CA VAL A 67 -2.11 9.90 -9.62
C VAL A 67 -1.27 8.81 -10.28
N LYS A 68 -0.49 8.09 -9.47
CA LYS A 68 0.38 6.99 -9.93
C LYS A 68 -0.25 5.63 -9.64
N GLY A 69 -0.11 4.72 -10.61
CA GLY A 69 -0.56 3.33 -10.47
C GLY A 69 0.40 2.50 -9.62
N VAL A 70 -0.15 1.74 -8.67
CA VAL A 70 0.60 0.98 -7.67
C VAL A 70 1.63 0.01 -8.26
N TYR A 71 1.30 -0.67 -9.37
CA TYR A 71 2.17 -1.71 -9.93
C TYR A 71 3.15 -1.22 -11.00
N THR A 72 3.02 0.00 -11.53
CA THR A 72 3.83 0.38 -12.72
C THR A 72 4.41 1.78 -12.70
N ASN A 73 4.07 2.64 -11.73
CA ASN A 73 4.35 4.07 -11.80
C ASN A 73 3.74 4.78 -13.02
N TYR A 74 2.83 4.14 -13.77
CA TYR A 74 2.02 4.85 -14.76
C TYR A 74 1.26 5.97 -14.08
N ALA A 75 1.44 7.20 -14.57
CA ALA A 75 0.89 8.40 -13.95
C ALA A 75 -0.11 9.07 -14.89
N VAL A 76 -1.21 9.57 -14.31
CA VAL A 76 -2.20 10.38 -15.02
C VAL A 76 -2.33 11.72 -14.31
N ASP A 77 -2.26 12.81 -15.08
CA ASP A 77 -2.56 14.15 -14.58
C ASP A 77 -4.04 14.22 -14.18
N LEU A 78 -4.30 14.64 -12.94
CA LEU A 78 -5.65 14.83 -12.42
C LEU A 78 -5.87 16.31 -12.08
N PRO A 79 -6.74 17.02 -12.81
CA PRO A 79 -7.17 18.37 -12.41
C PRO A 79 -7.76 18.39 -11.00
N ASP A 80 -7.52 19.48 -10.26
CA ASP A 80 -8.01 19.62 -8.88
C ASP A 80 -9.53 19.86 -8.80
N THR A 81 -10.12 20.32 -9.91
CA THR A 81 -11.51 20.75 -10.06
C THR A 81 -11.98 20.51 -11.50
N GLY A 82 -13.30 20.50 -11.70
CA GLY A 82 -13.92 20.46 -13.02
C GLY A 82 -14.01 19.07 -13.68
N VAL A 83 -13.54 18.02 -13.00
CA VAL A 83 -13.67 16.62 -13.43
C VAL A 83 -14.15 15.74 -12.30
N ASP A 84 -14.80 14.64 -12.63
CA ASP A 84 -15.05 13.52 -11.71
C ASP A 84 -13.78 12.64 -11.67
N PRO A 85 -13.12 12.47 -10.51
CA PRO A 85 -11.79 11.85 -10.47
C PRO A 85 -11.76 10.43 -11.00
N SER A 86 -12.68 9.57 -10.57
CA SER A 86 -12.70 8.17 -11.00
C SER A 86 -13.07 8.02 -12.48
N THR A 87 -13.96 8.87 -13.01
CA THR A 87 -14.25 8.89 -14.46
C THR A 87 -13.04 9.37 -15.26
N HIS A 88 -12.38 10.46 -14.84
CA HIS A 88 -11.21 11.01 -15.52
C HIS A 88 -10.06 10.01 -15.58
N LEU A 89 -9.74 9.34 -14.47
CA LEU A 89 -8.70 8.31 -14.44
C LEU A 89 -9.06 7.12 -15.35
N TYR A 90 -10.32 6.69 -15.35
CA TYR A 90 -10.79 5.61 -16.23
C TYR A 90 -10.62 5.93 -17.71
N GLU A 91 -11.00 7.14 -18.13
CA GLU A 91 -10.82 7.60 -19.52
C GLU A 91 -9.34 7.69 -19.93
N ASN A 92 -8.42 7.73 -18.96
CA ASN A 92 -6.97 7.80 -19.15
C ASN A 92 -6.24 6.48 -18.81
N GLY A 93 -6.97 5.35 -18.76
CA GLY A 93 -6.41 4.01 -18.64
C GLY A 93 -6.04 3.58 -17.22
N MET A 94 -6.67 4.18 -16.20
CA MET A 94 -6.52 3.77 -14.80
C MET A 94 -7.86 3.36 -14.18
N ASN A 95 -7.84 2.34 -13.35
CA ASN A 95 -8.99 1.93 -12.53
C ASN A 95 -8.56 1.72 -11.08
N CYS A 96 -9.50 1.25 -10.25
CA CYS A 96 -9.24 0.95 -8.85
C CYS A 96 -8.81 -0.51 -8.73
N GLU A 97 -7.63 -0.73 -8.17
CA GLU A 97 -7.18 -2.01 -7.68
C GLU A 97 -7.79 -2.27 -6.30
N HIS A 98 -8.36 -3.45 -6.14
CA HIS A 98 -8.63 -4.05 -4.84
C HIS A 98 -7.46 -4.99 -4.53
N VAL A 99 -6.51 -4.54 -3.69
CA VAL A 99 -5.28 -5.30 -3.42
C VAL A 99 -5.63 -6.69 -2.87
N TRP A 100 -6.64 -6.78 -2.00
CA TRP A 100 -7.33 -8.05 -1.80
C TRP A 100 -8.49 -8.16 -2.80
N PRO A 101 -8.53 -9.16 -3.71
CA PRO A 101 -9.53 -9.23 -4.78
C PRO A 101 -10.98 -9.30 -4.27
N GLN A 102 -11.87 -8.51 -4.87
CA GLN A 102 -13.28 -8.49 -4.47
C GLN A 102 -13.99 -9.86 -4.58
N SER A 103 -13.54 -10.72 -5.49
CA SER A 103 -14.11 -12.06 -5.66
C SER A 103 -13.74 -13.06 -4.55
N LEU A 104 -12.82 -12.69 -3.65
CA LEU A 104 -12.24 -13.56 -2.62
C LEU A 104 -12.60 -13.08 -1.21
N TYR A 105 -13.73 -12.39 -1.07
CA TYR A 105 -14.36 -12.14 0.22
C TYR A 105 -15.88 -12.04 0.09
N GLU A 106 -16.58 -12.19 1.20
CA GLU A 106 -18.01 -11.97 1.31
C GLU A 106 -18.36 -10.58 1.86
N GLY A 107 -19.53 -10.04 1.47
CA GLY A 107 -20.04 -8.77 1.98
C GLY A 107 -19.89 -7.58 1.03
N GLY A 108 -20.25 -6.40 1.55
CA GLY A 108 -20.36 -5.16 0.77
C GLY A 108 -19.61 -4.01 1.42
N GLU A 109 -20.27 -3.28 2.32
CA GLU A 109 -19.63 -2.20 3.10
C GLU A 109 -19.41 -2.67 4.54
N PRO A 110 -18.33 -2.23 5.22
CA PRO A 110 -17.31 -1.29 4.77
C PRO A 110 -16.20 -1.90 3.89
N ILE A 111 -16.08 -3.23 3.86
CA ILE A 111 -14.94 -3.97 3.28
C ILE A 111 -14.59 -3.57 1.84
N LYS A 112 -15.59 -3.33 0.98
CA LYS A 112 -15.38 -2.94 -0.43
C LYS A 112 -14.75 -1.58 -0.60
N SER A 113 -14.98 -0.67 0.34
CA SER A 113 -14.63 0.75 0.21
C SER A 113 -13.61 1.20 1.25
N ASP A 114 -12.99 0.27 1.98
CA ASP A 114 -11.88 0.57 2.86
C ASP A 114 -10.65 0.95 2.01
N MET A 115 -10.28 2.23 2.03
CA MET A 115 -9.21 2.78 1.21
C MET A 115 -7.82 2.23 1.57
N HIS A 116 -7.64 1.56 2.71
CA HIS A 116 -6.39 0.83 2.97
C HIS A 116 -6.19 -0.34 2.02
N ALA A 117 -7.28 -0.91 1.48
CA ALA A 117 -7.26 -2.01 0.52
C ALA A 117 -7.38 -1.58 -0.95
N LEU A 118 -7.56 -0.27 -1.19
CA LEU A 118 -7.74 0.29 -2.52
C LEU A 118 -6.50 1.04 -2.98
N ARG A 119 -6.18 0.90 -4.28
CA ARG A 119 -5.08 1.61 -4.92
C ARG A 119 -5.45 2.05 -6.34
N PRO A 120 -4.89 3.16 -6.87
CA PRO A 120 -4.93 3.44 -8.29
C PRO A 120 -4.09 2.41 -9.04
N CYS A 121 -4.55 1.95 -10.20
CA CYS A 121 -3.80 0.99 -11.01
C CYS A 121 -4.07 1.19 -12.50
N LYS A 122 -3.09 0.88 -13.34
CA LYS A 122 -3.27 0.87 -14.80
C LYS A 122 -4.21 -0.28 -15.18
N ASP A 123 -5.21 0.00 -15.99
CA ASP A 123 -6.35 -0.88 -16.26
C ASP A 123 -5.98 -2.28 -16.77
N ASN A 124 -5.03 -2.36 -17.71
CA ASN A 124 -4.56 -3.61 -18.27
C ASN A 124 -3.71 -4.42 -17.28
N VAL A 125 -3.03 -3.75 -16.34
CA VAL A 125 -2.22 -4.40 -15.30
C VAL A 125 -3.12 -4.94 -14.21
N ASN A 126 -4.11 -4.17 -13.76
CA ASN A 126 -5.17 -4.66 -12.87
C ASN A 126 -5.86 -5.89 -13.47
N SER A 127 -6.19 -5.84 -14.77
CA SER A 127 -6.77 -6.98 -15.49
C SER A 127 -5.83 -8.20 -15.54
N SER A 128 -4.51 -7.99 -15.68
CA SER A 128 -3.51 -9.07 -15.69
C SER A 128 -3.28 -9.69 -14.30
N ARG A 129 -3.33 -8.85 -13.26
CA ARG A 129 -3.26 -9.25 -11.86
C ARG A 129 -4.49 -10.10 -11.50
N GLY A 130 -5.68 -9.64 -11.88
CA GLY A 130 -6.93 -10.35 -11.66
C GLY A 130 -7.14 -10.70 -10.18
N ASN A 131 -7.19 -12.00 -9.89
CA ASN A 131 -7.24 -12.53 -8.53
C ASN A 131 -6.05 -13.44 -8.20
N LYS A 132 -4.93 -13.30 -8.93
CA LYS A 132 -3.73 -14.10 -8.66
C LYS A 132 -3.19 -13.77 -7.26
N PRO A 133 -2.75 -14.78 -6.49
CA PRO A 133 -1.96 -14.54 -5.30
C PRO A 133 -0.69 -13.78 -5.65
N PHE A 134 -0.18 -13.02 -4.70
CA PHE A 134 1.12 -12.40 -4.84
C PHE A 134 2.23 -13.43 -4.61
N GLY A 135 3.31 -13.33 -5.38
CA GLY A 135 4.44 -14.24 -5.27
C GLY A 135 5.66 -13.74 -6.02
N GLU A 136 6.78 -14.44 -5.83
CA GLU A 136 8.02 -14.25 -6.59
C GLU A 136 7.94 -15.08 -7.88
N ASN A 137 8.15 -14.44 -9.01
CA ASN A 137 8.16 -15.02 -10.33
C ASN A 137 9.60 -15.17 -10.80
N PRO A 138 10.07 -16.40 -11.08
CA PRO A 138 11.36 -16.54 -11.73
C PRO A 138 11.31 -15.88 -13.11
N ASP A 139 12.24 -14.99 -13.46
CA ASP A 139 12.23 -14.20 -14.72
C ASP A 139 11.94 -15.04 -15.97
N SER A 140 12.44 -16.28 -15.98
CA SER A 140 12.28 -17.25 -17.07
C SER A 140 10.86 -17.81 -17.25
N GLN A 141 10.01 -17.65 -16.24
CA GLN A 141 8.60 -18.08 -16.19
C GLN A 141 7.62 -16.91 -16.32
N THR A 142 8.11 -15.67 -16.20
CA THR A 142 7.29 -14.46 -16.35
C THR A 142 6.75 -14.30 -17.77
N ASP A 143 5.42 -14.30 -17.90
CA ASP A 143 4.73 -14.14 -19.17
C ASP A 143 4.71 -12.69 -19.64
N THR A 144 4.52 -11.74 -18.72
CA THR A 144 4.44 -10.31 -19.04
C THR A 144 5.05 -9.45 -17.94
N TRP A 145 5.87 -8.50 -18.37
CA TRP A 145 6.51 -7.47 -17.56
C TRP A 145 5.82 -6.13 -17.80
N PHE A 146 5.55 -5.36 -16.75
CA PHE A 146 4.86 -4.07 -16.80
C PHE A 146 5.66 -2.96 -16.12
N TRP A 147 5.94 -1.87 -16.85
CA TRP A 147 6.54 -0.66 -16.27
C TRP A 147 6.07 0.58 -17.02
N LEU A 148 5.70 1.63 -16.28
CA LEU A 148 5.07 2.84 -16.79
C LEU A 148 3.87 2.47 -17.70
N SER A 149 3.81 3.05 -18.90
CA SER A 149 2.78 2.74 -19.88
C SER A 149 3.04 1.44 -20.65
N GLN A 150 4.20 0.80 -20.48
CA GLN A 150 4.70 -0.27 -21.33
C GLN A 150 4.41 -1.66 -20.77
N SER A 151 4.35 -2.64 -21.67
CA SER A 151 4.33 -4.07 -21.34
C SER A 151 5.17 -4.85 -22.35
N GLN A 152 5.85 -5.90 -21.92
CA GLN A 152 6.69 -6.73 -22.78
C GLN A 152 6.71 -8.20 -22.30
N THR A 153 7.02 -9.12 -23.20
CA THR A 153 7.10 -10.57 -22.89
C THR A 153 8.54 -11.06 -22.75
N SER A 154 9.52 -10.23 -23.10
CA SER A 154 10.95 -10.52 -22.93
C SER A 154 11.44 -9.95 -21.61
N ILE A 155 12.32 -10.70 -20.93
CA ILE A 155 13.03 -10.23 -19.72
C ILE A 155 13.66 -8.84 -19.98
N PRO A 156 13.39 -7.82 -19.15
CA PRO A 156 14.01 -6.51 -19.24
C PRO A 156 15.54 -6.59 -19.20
N THR A 157 16.21 -5.75 -19.98
CA THR A 157 17.69 -5.71 -20.01
C THR A 157 18.30 -4.72 -19.02
N SER A 158 17.46 -3.90 -18.38
CA SER A 158 17.83 -2.89 -17.39
C SER A 158 16.60 -2.54 -16.56
N ASN A 159 16.81 -2.08 -15.32
CA ASN A 159 15.76 -1.67 -14.38
C ASN A 159 14.73 -2.78 -14.16
N ILE A 160 15.17 -4.04 -14.05
CA ILE A 160 14.25 -5.18 -13.89
C ILE A 160 13.36 -5.01 -12.65
N ASP A 161 13.95 -4.52 -11.55
CA ASP A 161 13.29 -4.19 -10.28
C ASP A 161 12.13 -3.16 -10.41
N GLU A 162 12.10 -2.40 -11.50
CA GLU A 162 11.06 -1.42 -11.79
C GLU A 162 9.80 -2.01 -12.45
N TYR A 163 9.85 -3.28 -12.85
CA TYR A 163 8.74 -3.95 -13.50
C TYR A 163 7.92 -4.75 -12.49
N SER A 164 6.60 -4.70 -12.65
CA SER A 164 5.74 -5.76 -12.13
C SER A 164 5.68 -6.91 -13.10
N GLU A 165 5.50 -8.11 -12.57
CA GLU A 165 5.54 -9.35 -13.32
C GLU A 165 4.22 -10.09 -13.18
N SER A 166 3.76 -10.65 -14.28
CA SER A 166 2.61 -11.53 -14.29
C SER A 166 2.99 -12.82 -15.01
N GLU A 167 2.72 -13.94 -14.37
CA GLU A 167 2.70 -15.26 -14.98
C GLU A 167 1.32 -15.90 -14.82
N THR A 168 1.22 -17.22 -14.94
CA THR A 168 -0.05 -17.94 -14.85
C THR A 168 -0.57 -18.03 -13.40
N ALA A 169 0.28 -18.38 -12.43
CA ALA A 169 -0.17 -18.61 -11.05
C ALA A 169 -0.05 -17.34 -10.19
N TYR A 170 1.05 -16.61 -10.31
CA TYR A 170 1.34 -15.47 -9.43
C TYR A 170 1.43 -14.13 -10.16
N PHE A 171 1.27 -13.06 -9.36
CA PHE A 171 1.59 -11.70 -9.75
C PHE A 171 2.66 -11.15 -8.79
N GLU A 172 3.70 -10.54 -9.33
CA GLU A 172 4.77 -9.93 -8.55
C GLU A 172 4.71 -8.40 -8.72
N PRO A 173 4.53 -7.63 -7.63
CA PRO A 173 4.64 -6.19 -7.68
C PRO A 173 6.10 -5.77 -7.90
N ARG A 174 6.33 -4.51 -8.29
CA ARG A 174 7.67 -3.92 -8.32
C ARG A 174 8.38 -4.10 -6.98
N GLU A 175 9.69 -4.25 -7.00
CA GLU A 175 10.49 -4.54 -5.81
C GLU A 175 10.25 -3.54 -4.66
N ASP A 176 10.18 -2.26 -5.00
CA ASP A 176 9.97 -1.16 -4.05
C ASP A 176 8.54 -1.04 -3.50
N ARG A 177 7.61 -1.90 -3.92
CA ARG A 177 6.20 -1.94 -3.47
C ARG A 177 5.83 -3.25 -2.77
N LYS A 178 6.77 -4.20 -2.65
CA LYS A 178 6.51 -5.53 -2.05
C LYS A 178 6.03 -5.40 -0.61
N GLY A 179 6.64 -4.53 0.18
CA GLY A 179 6.24 -4.22 1.56
C GLY A 179 4.86 -3.57 1.65
N ASP A 180 4.57 -2.59 0.79
CA ASP A 180 3.27 -1.91 0.74
C ASP A 180 2.11 -2.91 0.54
N ILE A 181 2.31 -3.84 -0.40
CA ILE A 181 1.33 -4.89 -0.73
C ILE A 181 1.21 -5.86 0.44
N ALA A 182 2.32 -6.29 1.04
CA ALA A 182 2.30 -7.14 2.23
C ALA A 182 1.49 -6.52 3.38
N ARG A 183 1.80 -5.28 3.77
CA ARG A 183 1.07 -4.58 4.85
C ARG A 183 -0.39 -4.35 4.53
N THR A 184 -0.74 -4.16 3.26
CA THR A 184 -2.13 -4.04 2.82
C THR A 184 -2.87 -5.38 2.96
N MET A 185 -2.24 -6.49 2.56
CA MET A 185 -2.80 -7.83 2.68
C MET A 185 -2.95 -8.29 4.13
N PHE A 186 -1.93 -8.08 4.97
CA PHE A 186 -1.98 -8.36 6.41
C PHE A 186 -3.07 -7.54 7.11
N TYR A 187 -3.19 -6.25 6.80
CA TYR A 187 -4.30 -5.42 7.28
C TYR A 187 -5.64 -6.02 6.90
N PHE A 188 -5.86 -6.28 5.61
CA PHE A 188 -7.14 -6.75 5.11
C PHE A 188 -7.54 -8.06 5.79
N TYR A 189 -6.64 -9.04 5.81
CA TYR A 189 -6.89 -10.33 6.44
C TYR A 189 -7.17 -10.17 7.94
N THR A 190 -6.35 -9.38 8.65
CA THR A 190 -6.54 -9.15 10.08
C THR A 190 -7.90 -8.52 10.39
N MET A 191 -8.29 -7.48 9.64
CA MET A 191 -9.56 -6.79 9.89
C MET A 191 -10.78 -7.60 9.44
N TYR A 192 -10.65 -8.41 8.41
CA TYR A 192 -11.78 -9.02 7.70
C TYR A 192 -11.73 -10.54 7.60
N SER A 193 -10.92 -11.25 8.39
CA SER A 193 -10.74 -12.72 8.26
C SER A 193 -12.05 -13.51 8.27
N GLU A 194 -13.08 -13.06 8.98
CA GLU A 194 -14.40 -13.72 9.02
C GLU A 194 -15.13 -13.74 7.66
N MET A 195 -14.73 -12.87 6.74
CA MET A 195 -15.31 -12.75 5.40
C MET A 195 -14.29 -13.05 4.30
N ALA A 196 -13.01 -13.16 4.63
CA ALA A 196 -11.93 -13.31 3.68
C ALA A 196 -11.72 -14.80 3.32
N ASP A 197 -11.26 -15.07 2.10
CA ASP A 197 -10.81 -16.40 1.71
C ASP A 197 -9.50 -16.76 2.42
N ASP A 198 -9.56 -17.73 3.34
CA ASP A 198 -8.42 -18.17 4.14
C ASP A 198 -7.34 -18.87 3.28
N ASP A 199 -7.76 -19.72 2.33
CA ASP A 199 -6.84 -20.47 1.47
C ASP A 199 -6.02 -19.51 0.60
N PHE A 200 -6.66 -18.44 0.11
CA PHE A 200 -5.98 -17.40 -0.66
C PHE A 200 -4.90 -16.68 0.14
N PHE A 201 -5.12 -16.40 1.42
CA PHE A 201 -4.09 -15.76 2.25
C PHE A 201 -2.98 -16.73 2.62
N GLU A 202 -3.32 -17.94 3.04
CA GLU A 202 -2.35 -18.94 3.49
C GLU A 202 -1.35 -19.33 2.40
N GLU A 203 -1.77 -19.34 1.12
CA GLU A 203 -0.86 -19.61 -0.01
C GLU A 203 0.27 -18.57 -0.14
N GLN A 204 0.01 -17.30 0.17
CA GLN A 204 0.95 -16.18 -0.03
C GLN A 204 1.51 -15.60 1.28
N LYS A 205 1.05 -16.07 2.44
CA LYS A 205 1.42 -15.50 3.75
C LYS A 205 2.93 -15.43 3.97
N GLU A 206 3.67 -16.48 3.65
CA GLU A 206 5.12 -16.54 3.90
C GLU A 206 5.91 -15.58 3.00
N VAL A 207 5.50 -15.41 1.74
CA VAL A 207 6.15 -14.44 0.84
C VAL A 207 5.80 -13.02 1.24
N LEU A 208 4.55 -12.73 1.59
CA LEU A 208 4.14 -11.42 2.11
C LEU A 208 4.89 -11.07 3.41
N LYS A 209 5.08 -12.04 4.31
CA LYS A 209 5.86 -11.83 5.53
C LYS A 209 7.30 -11.46 5.21
N THR A 210 7.92 -12.19 4.29
CA THR A 210 9.29 -11.91 3.82
C THR A 210 9.38 -10.49 3.26
N TRP A 211 8.41 -10.08 2.44
CA TRP A 211 8.35 -8.73 1.88
C TRP A 211 8.18 -7.64 2.95
N HIS A 212 7.32 -7.85 3.93
CA HIS A 212 7.14 -6.91 5.05
C HIS A 212 8.43 -6.72 5.87
N GLU A 213 9.21 -7.79 6.07
CA GLU A 213 10.48 -7.73 6.79
C GLU A 213 11.61 -7.05 5.98
N LEU A 214 11.62 -7.22 4.65
CA LEU A 214 12.68 -6.72 3.78
C LEU A 214 12.43 -5.29 3.27
N ASP A 215 11.17 -4.90 3.11
CA ASP A 215 10.73 -3.60 2.62
C ASP A 215 9.91 -2.88 3.69
N SER A 216 10.60 -2.13 4.56
CA SER A 216 10.00 -1.43 5.70
C SER A 216 9.12 -0.25 5.26
N ALA A 217 8.08 0.04 6.05
CA ALA A 217 7.17 1.13 5.73
C ALA A 217 7.87 2.49 5.59
N ASP A 218 7.61 3.18 4.49
CA ASP A 218 8.22 4.48 4.18
C ASP A 218 7.35 5.69 4.62
N GLU A 219 7.86 6.90 4.42
CA GLU A 219 7.16 8.13 4.78
C GLU A 219 5.87 8.32 3.95
N GLU A 220 5.85 7.87 2.69
CA GLU A 220 4.68 7.98 1.82
C GLU A 220 3.55 7.09 2.36
N GLU A 221 3.84 5.86 2.75
CA GLU A 221 2.88 4.96 3.37
C GLU A 221 2.34 5.47 4.70
N ILE A 222 3.22 6.02 5.56
CA ILE A 222 2.82 6.61 6.85
C ILE A 222 1.89 7.79 6.60
N ILE A 223 2.22 8.70 5.68
CA ILE A 223 1.37 9.83 5.33
C ILE A 223 0.03 9.33 4.79
N ARG A 224 0.06 8.40 3.85
CA ARG A 224 -1.14 7.87 3.20
C ARG A 224 -2.07 7.21 4.19
N THR A 225 -1.57 6.41 5.13
CA THR A 225 -2.44 5.73 6.10
C THR A 225 -3.13 6.71 7.04
N TRP A 226 -2.47 7.79 7.44
CA TRP A 226 -3.10 8.83 8.26
C TRP A 226 -4.08 9.68 7.47
N GLN A 227 -3.81 9.95 6.19
CA GLN A 227 -4.78 10.60 5.30
C GLN A 227 -6.04 9.76 5.12
N ILE A 228 -5.92 8.44 4.96
CA ILE A 228 -7.06 7.52 4.92
C ILE A 228 -7.79 7.50 6.26
N ALA A 229 -7.06 7.40 7.36
CA ALA A 229 -7.60 7.34 8.71
C ALA A 229 -8.53 8.53 8.98
N PHE A 230 -8.20 9.74 8.51
CA PHE A 230 -9.06 10.93 8.62
C PHE A 230 -10.48 10.70 8.08
N TYR A 231 -10.63 9.91 7.00
CA TYR A 231 -11.92 9.55 6.41
C TYR A 231 -12.52 8.25 6.97
N GLN A 232 -11.74 7.48 7.75
CA GLN A 232 -12.11 6.17 8.29
C GLN A 232 -11.94 6.11 9.81
N GLN A 233 -12.58 7.08 10.50
CA GLN A 233 -12.71 7.10 11.96
C GLN A 233 -11.39 7.22 12.74
N ASN A 234 -10.37 7.87 12.15
CA ASN A 234 -9.01 7.98 12.67
C ASN A 234 -8.34 6.62 12.90
N LYS A 235 -8.67 5.63 12.07
CA LYS A 235 -8.09 4.28 12.15
C LYS A 235 -7.09 4.07 11.01
N PRO A 236 -5.77 4.19 11.26
CA PRO A 236 -4.72 3.86 10.29
C PRO A 236 -4.56 2.34 10.16
N ASN A 237 -3.75 1.90 9.20
CA ASN A 237 -3.27 0.53 9.10
C ASN A 237 -2.14 0.32 10.11
N PRO A 238 -2.32 -0.52 11.15
CA PRO A 238 -1.33 -0.72 12.20
C PRO A 238 -0.03 -1.37 11.68
N PHE A 239 -0.08 -2.18 10.61
CA PHE A 239 1.10 -2.80 10.02
C PHE A 239 2.05 -1.79 9.34
N ILE A 240 1.57 -0.59 9.02
CA ILE A 240 2.41 0.54 8.56
C ILE A 240 3.06 1.25 9.76
N LEU A 241 2.40 1.24 10.92
CA LEU A 241 2.86 1.97 12.10
C LEU A 241 3.81 1.15 12.98
N ASP A 242 3.65 -0.17 13.00
CA ASP A 242 4.46 -1.10 13.76
C ASP A 242 4.88 -2.28 12.88
N GLU A 243 6.18 -2.34 12.58
CA GLU A 243 6.80 -3.38 11.77
C GLU A 243 6.91 -4.74 12.49
N THR A 244 6.64 -4.77 13.80
CA THR A 244 6.71 -6.00 14.60
C THR A 244 5.42 -6.82 14.56
N LEU A 245 4.35 -6.27 13.98
CA LEU A 245 3.07 -6.93 13.73
C LEU A 245 3.14 -7.87 12.52
#